data_AF-A0A2E4JRL5-F1
#
_entry.id   AF-A0A2E4JRL5-F1
#
_cell.length_a   1.000
_cell.length_b   1.000
_cell.length_c   1.000
_cell.angle_alpha   90.00
_cell.angle_beta   90.00
_cell.angle_gamma   90.00
#
_symmetry.space_group_name_H-M   'P 1'
#
loop_
_entity.id
_entity.type
_entity.pdbx_description
1 polymer ?
#
loop_
_entity_poly.entity_id
_entity_poly.type
_entity_poly.pdbx_seq_one_letter_code
_entity_poly.pdbx_strand_id
1 'polypeptide(L)'
;MVVIDTGSILTLVPVLLGLWIIVSIPVYLAASVVTSGRAKFTQAMGATILGPLAYLAVVVVSTVILGSIIGGMATLLAIVLALIVWFWIYKTSFKTGWLAAIGIAILAIIVFIVMSFIIMLVMEIFLPGIPQPILPVPLQQI
;
A
#
# COMPACT_ATOMS: atom_id res chain seq x y z
N MET A 1 0.82 16.37 20.87
CA MET A 1 -0.51 16.66 20.30
C MET A 1 -0.29 17.48 19.04
N VAL A 2 -0.66 16.96 17.87
CA VAL A 2 -0.73 17.79 16.65
C VAL A 2 -1.99 18.64 16.81
N VAL A 3 -1.83 19.96 16.91
CA VAL A 3 -2.98 20.88 16.90
C VAL A 3 -3.45 20.95 15.45
N ILE A 4 -4.63 20.40 15.19
CA ILE A 4 -5.27 20.46 13.86
C ILE A 4 -5.99 21.82 13.77
N ASP A 5 -5.31 22.81 13.20
CA ASP A 5 -5.88 24.10 12.81
C ASP A 5 -6.43 24.05 11.36
N THR A 6 -7.29 24.98 11.00
CA THR A 6 -7.89 25.03 9.65
C THR A 6 -6.83 25.15 8.54
N GLY A 7 -5.69 25.79 8.80
CA GLY A 7 -4.57 25.91 7.86
C GLY A 7 -3.83 24.59 7.65
N SER A 8 -3.64 23.78 8.70
CA SER A 8 -3.08 22.44 8.55
C SER A 8 -4.03 21.47 7.85
N ILE A 9 -5.35 21.55 8.04
CA ILE A 9 -6.30 20.71 7.26
C ILE A 9 -6.21 21.02 5.76
N LEU A 10 -6.17 22.31 5.39
CA LEU A 10 -6.11 22.76 4.00
C LEU A 10 -4.86 22.29 3.26
N THR A 11 -3.77 22.03 3.98
CA THR A 11 -2.50 21.53 3.41
C THR A 11 -2.41 20.00 3.48
N LEU A 12 -2.86 19.38 4.56
CA LEU A 12 -2.76 17.92 4.76
C LEU A 12 -3.64 17.13 3.80
N VAL A 13 -4.90 17.56 3.59
CA VAL A 13 -5.84 16.78 2.76
C VAL A 13 -5.36 16.65 1.32
N PRO A 14 -4.95 17.71 0.60
CA PRO A 14 -4.43 17.58 -0.76
C PRO A 14 -3.16 16.73 -0.84
N VAL A 15 -2.26 16.83 0.14
CA VAL A 15 -1.03 16.02 0.20
C VAL A 15 -1.35 14.54 0.36
N LEU A 16 -2.27 14.19 1.28
CA LEU A 16 -2.69 12.81 1.48
C LEU A 16 -3.41 12.24 0.25
N LEU A 17 -4.26 13.04 -0.41
CA LEU A 17 -4.92 12.65 -1.65
C LEU A 17 -3.91 12.44 -2.77
N GLY A 18 -2.92 13.33 -2.92
CA GLY A 18 -1.84 13.20 -3.89
C GLY A 18 -1.01 11.94 -3.66
N LEU A 19 -0.61 11.68 -2.41
CA LEU A 19 0.11 10.47 -2.03
C LEU A 19 -0.71 9.22 -2.34
N TRP A 20 -2.00 9.21 -2.03
CA TRP A 20 -2.89 8.09 -2.32
C TRP A 20 -3.00 7.81 -3.83
N ILE A 21 -3.11 8.84 -4.66
CA ILE A 21 -3.10 8.71 -6.12
C ILE A 21 -1.78 8.09 -6.59
N ILE A 22 -0.64 8.59 -6.10
CA ILE A 22 0.70 8.10 -6.48
C ILE A 22 0.87 6.62 -6.09
N VAL A 23 0.49 6.25 -4.87
CA VAL A 23 0.59 4.86 -4.35
C VAL A 23 -0.37 3.91 -5.09
N SER A 24 -1.38 4.43 -5.79
CA SER A 24 -2.30 3.62 -6.61
C SER A 24 -1.75 3.29 -8.01
N ILE A 25 -0.73 4.02 -8.49
CA ILE A 25 -0.09 3.78 -9.80
C ILE A 25 0.54 2.38 -9.92
N PRO A 26 1.37 1.89 -8.97
CA PRO A 26 1.96 0.56 -9.06
C PRO A 26 0.90 -0.54 -9.14
N VAL A 27 -0.17 -0.42 -8.34
CA VAL A 27 -1.28 -1.38 -8.34
C VAL A 27 -2.03 -1.35 -9.67
N TYR A 28 -2.27 -0.16 -10.23
CA TYR A 28 -2.87 -0.02 -11.55
C TYR A 28 -2.01 -0.67 -12.65
N LEU A 29 -0.70 -0.40 -12.66
CA LEU A 29 0.21 -0.97 -13.65
C LEU A 29 0.27 -2.49 -13.53
N ALA A 30 0.43 -3.02 -12.32
CA ALA A 30 0.44 -4.46 -12.07
C ALA A 30 -0.87 -5.13 -12.51
N ALA A 31 -2.02 -4.55 -12.14
CA ALA A 31 -3.33 -5.04 -12.57
C ALA A 31 -3.51 -4.96 -14.08
N SER A 32 -3.02 -3.90 -14.73
CA SER A 32 -3.11 -3.75 -16.18
C SER A 32 -2.31 -4.82 -16.90
N VAL A 33 -1.10 -5.15 -16.43
CA VAL A 33 -0.28 -6.23 -16.99
C VAL A 33 -0.98 -7.58 -16.82
N VAL A 34 -1.45 -7.90 -15.62
CA VAL A 34 -2.05 -9.22 -15.32
C VAL A 34 -3.41 -9.40 -16.01
N THR A 35 -4.17 -8.33 -16.22
CA THR A 35 -5.51 -8.38 -16.84
C THR A 35 -5.53 -8.11 -18.33
N SER A 36 -4.35 -7.97 -18.96
CA SER A 36 -4.20 -7.62 -20.38
C SER A 36 -4.86 -6.29 -20.74
N GLY A 37 -4.66 -5.26 -19.91
CA GLY A 37 -5.12 -3.88 -20.14
C GLY A 37 -6.56 -3.59 -19.74
N ARG A 38 -7.26 -4.55 -19.11
CA ARG A 38 -8.68 -4.36 -18.71
C ARG A 38 -8.86 -3.63 -17.38
N ALA A 39 -7.81 -3.54 -16.56
CA ALA A 39 -7.84 -2.82 -15.29
C ALA A 39 -7.97 -1.30 -15.50
N LYS A 40 -8.77 -0.65 -14.67
CA LYS A 40 -8.94 0.81 -14.65
C LYS A 40 -8.21 1.42 -13.45
N PHE A 41 -7.70 2.64 -13.62
CA PHE A 41 -7.03 3.36 -12.53
C PHE A 41 -7.96 3.58 -11.32
N THR A 42 -9.24 3.90 -11.55
CA THR A 42 -10.24 4.06 -10.49
C THR A 42 -10.47 2.78 -9.68
N GLN A 43 -10.34 1.60 -10.31
CA GLN A 43 -10.41 0.31 -9.60
C GLN A 43 -9.18 0.12 -8.70
N ALA A 44 -7.99 0.51 -9.16
CA ALA A 44 -6.78 0.45 -8.36
C ALA A 44 -6.84 1.41 -7.17
N MET A 45 -7.30 2.64 -7.39
CA MET A 45 -7.54 3.61 -6.30
C MET A 45 -8.52 3.06 -5.25
N GLY A 46 -9.63 2.48 -5.68
CA GLY A 46 -10.57 1.83 -4.77
C GLY A 46 -9.92 0.68 -3.99
N ALA A 47 -9.16 -0.17 -4.67
CA ALA A 47 -8.50 -1.31 -4.06
C ALA A 47 -7.40 -0.91 -3.05
N THR A 48 -6.68 0.20 -3.26
CA THR A 48 -5.66 0.69 -2.33
C THR A 48 -6.23 1.35 -1.07
N ILE A 49 -7.50 1.80 -1.09
CA ILE A 49 -8.22 2.19 0.13
C ILE A 49 -8.82 0.95 0.79
N LEU A 50 -9.57 0.16 0.02
CA LEU A 50 -10.35 -0.96 0.56
C LEU A 50 -9.46 -2.06 1.12
N GLY A 51 -8.29 -2.34 0.52
CA GLY A 51 -7.34 -3.36 0.98
C GLY A 51 -6.89 -3.15 2.43
N PRO A 52 -6.19 -2.04 2.75
CA PRO A 52 -5.78 -1.73 4.11
C PRO A 52 -6.94 -1.62 5.10
N LEU A 53 -8.07 -1.01 4.70
CA LEU A 53 -9.24 -0.89 5.59
C LEU A 53 -9.84 -2.26 5.92
N ALA A 54 -10.00 -3.13 4.92
CA ALA A 54 -10.51 -4.47 5.15
C ALA A 54 -9.51 -5.33 5.94
N TYR A 55 -8.21 -5.17 5.69
CA TYR A 55 -7.18 -5.82 6.48
C TYR A 55 -7.29 -5.45 7.96
N LEU A 56 -7.34 -4.16 8.28
CA LEU A 56 -7.49 -3.68 9.65
C LEU A 56 -8.78 -4.18 10.29
N ALA A 57 -9.90 -4.09 9.57
CA ALA A 57 -11.19 -4.57 10.06
C ALA A 57 -11.16 -6.07 10.39
N VAL A 58 -10.62 -6.89 9.48
CA VAL A 58 -10.54 -8.34 9.67
C VAL A 58 -9.59 -8.69 10.81
N VAL A 59 -8.43 -8.05 10.90
CA VAL A 59 -7.49 -8.27 12.00
C VAL A 59 -8.14 -7.94 13.34
N VAL A 60 -8.75 -6.76 13.47
CA VAL A 60 -9.36 -6.32 14.74
C VAL A 60 -10.51 -7.25 15.15
N VAL A 61 -11.46 -7.48 14.25
CA VAL A 61 -12.63 -8.32 14.53
C VAL A 61 -12.22 -9.76 14.84
N SER A 62 -11.35 -10.34 14.01
CA SER A 62 -10.91 -11.73 14.20
C SER A 62 -10.08 -11.90 15.47
N THR A 63 -9.23 -10.92 15.82
CA THR A 63 -8.43 -11.00 17.05
C THR A 63 -9.31 -10.93 18.30
N VAL A 64 -10.35 -10.11 18.31
CA VAL A 64 -11.32 -10.05 19.42
C VAL A 64 -12.07 -11.36 19.56
N ILE A 65 -12.60 -11.89 18.46
CA ILE A 65 -13.39 -13.13 18.47
C ILE A 65 -12.50 -14.34 18.80
N LEU A 66 -11.48 -14.59 17.99
CA LEU A 66 -10.59 -15.75 18.16
C LEU A 66 -9.75 -15.65 19.43
N GLY A 67 -9.39 -14.44 19.86
CA GLY A 67 -8.62 -14.22 21.09
C GLY A 67 -9.34 -14.76 22.32
N SER A 68 -10.67 -14.70 22.34
CA SER A 68 -11.49 -15.28 23.41
C SER A 68 -11.51 -16.82 23.43
N ILE A 69 -11.14 -17.47 22.32
CA ILE A 69 -11.22 -18.94 22.15
C ILE A 69 -9.84 -19.59 22.23
N ILE A 70 -8.86 -19.04 21.51
CA ILE A 70 -7.54 -19.64 21.28
C ILE A 70 -6.37 -18.75 21.74
N GLY A 71 -6.65 -17.63 22.41
CA GLY A 71 -5.63 -16.77 23.01
C GLY A 71 -4.64 -16.19 21.99
N GLY A 72 -3.34 -16.23 22.31
CA GLY A 72 -2.28 -15.57 21.53
C GLY A 72 -2.12 -16.05 20.07
N MET A 73 -2.59 -17.26 19.73
CA MET A 73 -2.58 -17.75 18.34
C MET A 73 -3.60 -17.03 17.44
N ALA A 74 -4.58 -16.34 18.02
CA ALA A 74 -5.62 -15.61 17.30
C ALA A 74 -5.06 -14.59 16.31
N THR A 75 -4.03 -13.84 16.71
CA THR A 75 -3.45 -12.78 15.88
C THR A 75 -2.86 -13.33 14.58
N LEU A 76 -2.18 -14.48 14.64
CA LEU A 76 -1.61 -15.11 13.44
C LEU A 76 -2.69 -15.54 12.45
N LEU A 77 -3.76 -16.18 12.94
CA LEU A 77 -4.89 -16.56 12.09
C LEU A 77 -5.64 -15.34 11.55
N ALA A 78 -5.80 -14.30 12.36
CA ALA A 78 -6.42 -13.04 11.94
C ALA A 78 -5.66 -12.38 10.78
N ILE A 79 -4.32 -12.39 10.81
CA ILE A 79 -3.47 -11.88 9.72
C ILE A 79 -3.67 -12.70 8.44
N VAL A 80 -3.69 -14.04 8.55
CA VAL A 80 -3.93 -14.91 7.38
C VAL A 80 -5.29 -14.64 6.76
N LEU A 81 -6.34 -14.54 7.57
CA LEU A 81 -7.69 -14.19 7.11
C LEU A 81 -7.72 -12.81 6.45
N ALA A 82 -7.05 -11.83 7.04
CA ALA A 82 -6.98 -10.48 6.50
C ALA A 82 -6.28 -10.43 5.13
N LEU A 83 -5.21 -11.21 4.93
CA LEU A 83 -4.55 -11.34 3.63
C LEU A 83 -5.46 -12.00 2.58
N ILE A 84 -6.21 -13.03 2.96
CA ILE A 84 -7.20 -13.67 2.06
C ILE A 84 -8.26 -12.64 1.63
N VAL A 85 -8.76 -11.83 2.56
CA VAL A 85 -9.73 -10.76 2.26
C VAL A 85 -9.13 -9.68 1.37
N TRP A 86 -7.86 -9.30 1.58
CA TRP A 86 -7.17 -8.37 0.70
C TRP A 86 -7.09 -8.90 -0.74
N PHE A 87 -6.69 -10.16 -0.92
CA PHE A 87 -6.68 -10.78 -2.25
C PHE A 87 -8.07 -10.91 -2.85
N TRP A 88 -9.09 -11.15 -2.03
CA TRP A 88 -10.47 -11.14 -2.48
C TRP A 88 -10.90 -9.77 -3.01
N ILE A 89 -10.46 -8.66 -2.40
CA ILE A 89 -10.70 -7.30 -2.92
C ILE A 89 -10.07 -7.11 -4.29
N TYR A 90 -8.84 -7.59 -4.51
CA TYR A 90 -8.22 -7.52 -5.84
C TYR A 90 -8.98 -8.39 -6.86
N LYS A 91 -9.36 -9.60 -6.47
CA LYS A 91 -10.17 -10.51 -7.29
C LYS A 91 -11.48 -9.85 -7.73
N THR A 92 -12.22 -9.21 -6.82
CA THR A 92 -13.51 -8.57 -7.15
C THR A 92 -13.33 -7.26 -7.89
N SER A 93 -12.39 -6.41 -7.46
CA SER A 93 -12.13 -5.10 -8.07
C SER A 93 -11.69 -5.22 -9.53
N PHE A 94 -10.82 -6.19 -9.85
CA PHE A 94 -10.29 -6.39 -11.20
C PHE A 94 -11.01 -7.50 -11.99
N LYS A 95 -12.03 -8.13 -11.41
CA LYS A 95 -12.80 -9.23 -12.03
C LYS A 95 -11.90 -10.36 -12.55
N THR A 96 -11.02 -10.85 -11.68
CA THR A 96 -10.02 -11.89 -12.01
C THR A 96 -10.19 -13.14 -11.16
N GLY A 97 -9.38 -14.17 -11.42
CA GLY A 97 -9.25 -15.35 -10.57
C GLY A 97 -8.29 -15.14 -9.40
N TRP A 98 -8.27 -16.06 -8.44
CA TRP A 98 -7.40 -16.00 -7.25
C TRP A 98 -5.91 -15.92 -7.59
N LEU A 99 -5.44 -16.74 -8.54
CA LEU A 99 -4.04 -16.74 -8.96
C LEU A 99 -3.62 -15.40 -9.56
N ALA A 100 -4.51 -14.80 -10.37
CA ALA A 100 -4.28 -13.47 -10.92
C ALA A 100 -4.28 -12.39 -9.83
N ALA A 101 -5.17 -12.46 -8.83
CA ALA A 101 -5.17 -11.51 -7.72
C ALA A 101 -3.87 -11.53 -6.90
N ILE A 102 -3.33 -12.73 -6.65
CA ILE A 102 -2.02 -12.90 -6.00
C ILE A 102 -0.91 -12.34 -6.91
N GLY A 103 -0.96 -12.64 -8.21
CA GLY A 103 -0.03 -12.09 -9.20
C GLY A 103 -0.03 -10.57 -9.24
N ILE A 104 -1.20 -9.94 -9.13
CA ILE A 104 -1.33 -8.47 -9.03
C ILE A 104 -0.63 -7.95 -7.78
N ALA A 105 -0.85 -8.58 -6.62
CA ALA A 105 -0.22 -8.16 -5.37
C ALA A 105 1.31 -8.23 -5.44
N ILE A 106 1.85 -9.35 -5.92
CA ILE A 106 3.30 -9.56 -6.06
C ILE A 106 3.88 -8.56 -7.06
N LEU A 107 3.26 -8.43 -8.24
CA LEU A 107 3.72 -7.52 -9.27
C LEU A 107 3.62 -6.05 -8.84
N ALA A 108 2.60 -5.68 -8.07
CA ALA A 108 2.46 -4.33 -7.53
C ALA A 108 3.60 -3.98 -6.57
N ILE A 109 4.05 -4.92 -5.74
CA ILE A 109 5.22 -4.73 -4.86
C ILE A 109 6.47 -4.48 -5.72
N ILE A 110 6.70 -5.29 -6.75
CA ILE A 110 7.85 -5.13 -7.66
C ILE A 110 7.81 -3.76 -8.33
N VAL A 111 6.66 -3.38 -8.91
CA VAL A 111 6.49 -2.08 -9.56
C VAL A 111 6.67 -0.94 -8.56
N PHE A 112 6.16 -1.08 -7.34
CA PHE A 112 6.30 -0.07 -6.29
C PHE A 112 7.78 0.15 -5.92
N ILE A 113 8.55 -0.94 -5.77
CA ILE A 113 9.98 -0.86 -5.49
C ILE A 113 10.69 -0.14 -6.65
N VAL A 114 10.47 -0.57 -7.89
CA VAL A 114 11.10 0.04 -9.07
C VAL A 114 10.74 1.53 -9.19
N MET A 115 9.48 1.89 -9.01
CA MET A 115 9.06 3.29 -9.05
C MET A 115 9.68 4.11 -7.91
N SER A 116 9.79 3.54 -6.71
CA SER A 116 10.41 4.23 -5.57
C SER A 116 11.87 4.54 -5.84
N PHE A 117 12.61 3.60 -6.45
CA PHE A 117 13.99 3.82 -6.90
C PHE A 117 14.08 4.93 -7.95
N ILE A 118 13.19 4.92 -8.95
CA ILE A 118 13.18 5.96 -10.00
C ILE A 118 12.90 7.34 -9.38
N ILE A 119 11.88 7.44 -8.52
CA ILE A 119 11.53 8.70 -7.84
C ILE A 119 12.71 9.20 -7.01
N MET A 120 13.40 8.32 -6.28
CA MET A 120 14.59 8.68 -5.51
C MET A 120 15.68 9.27 -6.40
N LEU A 121 16.05 8.60 -7.50
CA LEU A 121 17.07 9.09 -8.43
C LEU A 121 16.69 10.45 -9.03
N VAL A 122 15.43 10.61 -9.40
CA VAL A 122 14.92 11.88 -9.95
C VAL A 122 14.96 12.99 -8.90
N MET A 123 14.57 12.71 -7.66
CA MET A 123 14.61 13.68 -6.56
C MET A 123 16.03 14.15 -6.26
N GLU A 124 17.03 13.27 -6.34
CA GLU A 124 18.44 13.65 -6.15
C GLU A 124 18.92 14.67 -7.20
N ILE A 125 18.47 14.53 -8.45
CA ILE A 125 18.80 15.48 -9.54
C ILE A 125 18.19 16.86 -9.26
N PHE A 126 16.96 16.91 -8.75
CA PHE A 126 16.24 18.17 -8.52
C PHE A 126 16.52 18.81 -7.16
N LEU A 127 16.91 18.02 -6.15
CA LEU A 127 17.12 18.44 -4.76
C LEU A 127 18.46 17.88 -4.23
N PRO A 128 19.59 18.31 -4.80
CA PRO A 128 20.89 17.82 -4.36
C PRO A 128 21.16 18.17 -2.90
N GLY A 129 21.58 17.20 -2.10
CA GLY A 129 22.02 17.40 -0.71
C GLY A 129 20.96 17.16 0.38
N ILE A 130 19.74 16.74 0.06
CA ILE A 130 18.81 16.21 1.07
C ILE A 130 19.30 14.81 1.49
N PRO A 131 19.56 14.56 2.79
CA PRO A 131 19.97 13.25 3.28
C PRO A 131 18.95 12.19 2.88
N GLN A 132 19.38 11.25 2.03
CA GLN A 132 18.54 10.14 1.59
C GLN A 132 18.42 9.15 2.77
N PRO A 133 17.20 8.72 3.17
CA PRO A 133 16.98 7.90 4.38
C PRO A 133 17.63 6.50 4.40
N ILE A 134 18.38 6.11 3.37
CA ILE A 134 18.77 4.71 3.10
C ILE A 134 20.24 4.50 2.74
N LEU A 135 21.06 5.55 2.69
CA LEU A 135 22.51 5.36 2.61
C LEU A 135 23.09 5.56 4.01
N PRO A 136 23.84 4.58 4.56
CA PRO A 136 24.74 4.85 5.66
C PRO A 136 25.59 6.04 5.26
N VAL A 137 25.51 7.14 6.02
CA VAL A 137 26.42 8.27 5.83
C VAL A 137 27.82 7.69 5.94
N PRO A 138 28.65 7.71 4.87
CA PRO A 138 30.04 7.33 5.02
C PRO A 138 30.60 8.25 6.10
N LEU A 139 31.07 7.67 7.19
CA LEU A 139 31.75 8.38 8.26
C LEU A 139 33.01 9.00 7.63
N GLN A 140 32.87 10.19 7.04
CA GLN A 140 33.99 10.98 6.62
C GLN A 140 34.80 11.24 7.88
N GLN A 141 35.96 10.62 7.86
CA GLN A 141 36.95 10.52 8.93
C GLN A 141 37.25 11.92 9.45
N ILE A 142 37.01 12.11 10.75
CA ILE A 142 37.67 13.14 11.54
C ILE A 142 38.96 12.51 12.08
#